data_AF-A0A497QHY8-F1
#
_entry.id   AF-A0A497QHY8-F1
#
_cell.length_a   1.000
_cell.length_b   1.000
_cell.length_c   1.000
_cell.angle_alpha   90.00
_cell.angle_beta   90.00
_cell.angle_gamma   90.00
#
_symmetry.space_group_name_H-M   'P 1'
#
loop_
_entity.id
_entity.type
_entity.pdbx_description
1 polymer ?
#
loop_
_entity_poly.entity_id
_entity_poly.type
_entity_poly.pdbx_seq_one_letter_code
_entity_poly.pdbx_strand_id
1 'polypeptide(L)'
;MAERLYRLISEQRDRLGTAVSTSDVFERQFGSEMASWELMLQKQFREHVSGRTYIHRGFVHHTRDTSLVMLTPSPWLADGVLIYFRPDQTLPPDGAFVETVGQRIAAPGLLQRSDATVEAFTADSVSDLPLDFLREIRPPFTLEELSDLLFEHVGMAEPSKQVFARLFVSSPPFESAIGGFTTGVQALVSKRQVQRLMTFMKRVLPPTLRGRHGPYHSVRGVRVSTPRVWRLDVGSIARSRLRALCLERQDPAGFKEVSVGALTNNVTSALPDVPLALGHEDFWVETRDATDLRLPVLKSAITYQLLAPAVARRSVEAMTRHVLSGLEHLRDSFGLDASTLARGGVLDADTLGRPLSVVRLARSTARAEWRDKVTARELRRSWDRVLEPALKEFLEIAVLGAEAEHEWGGRQKYSKFDTRVLRALKRLDTGVSGSLGPSLDEIAAEAKVEVHVAAEALEKMKTAGVVYEPRPHHFRLV
;
A
#
# COMPACT_ATOMS: atom_id res chain seq x y z
N MET A 1 -7.77 3.20 27.03
CA MET A 1 -7.02 3.62 25.82
C MET A 1 -7.96 4.02 24.68
N ALA A 2 -9.08 3.32 24.46
CA ALA A 2 -10.21 3.81 23.65
C ALA A 2 -10.64 5.24 24.02
N GLU A 3 -10.65 5.62 25.31
CA GLU A 3 -10.91 7.00 25.76
C GLU A 3 -9.90 8.06 25.27
N ARG A 4 -8.64 7.66 25.03
CA ARG A 4 -7.58 8.57 24.51
C ARG A 4 -7.72 8.75 23.01
N LEU A 5 -8.09 7.69 22.28
CA LEU A 5 -8.53 7.74 20.89
C LEU A 5 -9.81 8.58 20.78
N TYR A 6 -10.82 8.36 21.63
CA TYR A 6 -12.04 9.17 21.68
C TYR A 6 -11.74 10.65 21.97
N ARG A 7 -10.77 10.97 22.84
CA ARG A 7 -10.34 12.36 23.06
C ARG A 7 -9.63 12.96 21.84
N LEU A 8 -8.70 12.23 21.21
CA LEU A 8 -8.04 12.62 19.95
C LEU A 8 -9.03 12.78 18.79
N ILE A 9 -10.11 12.00 18.79
CA ILE A 9 -11.23 12.05 17.83
C ILE A 9 -12.22 13.19 18.16
N SER A 10 -12.26 13.68 19.40
CA SER A 10 -13.22 14.69 19.86
C SER A 10 -12.71 16.14 19.81
N GLU A 11 -11.39 16.35 19.80
CA GLU A 11 -10.79 17.70 19.85
C GLU A 11 -10.49 18.26 18.44
N GLN A 12 -11.43 19.07 17.94
CA GLN A 12 -11.30 20.05 16.84
C GLN A 12 -10.81 19.61 15.44
N ARG A 13 -10.34 18.38 15.23
CA ARG A 13 -9.92 17.87 13.91
C ARG A 13 -10.90 16.82 13.41
N ASP A 14 -11.35 17.02 12.18
CA ASP A 14 -12.19 16.19 11.31
C ASP A 14 -12.87 14.97 11.97
N ARG A 15 -14.20 15.04 12.11
CA ARG A 15 -15.06 13.98 12.68
C ARG A 15 -14.97 12.71 11.82
N LEU A 16 -14.05 11.82 12.15
CA LEU A 16 -13.85 10.51 11.52
C LEU A 16 -14.87 9.45 12.01
N GLY A 17 -16.15 9.86 12.10
CA GLY A 17 -17.32 8.99 11.92
C GLY A 17 -17.82 8.18 13.12
N THR A 18 -19.05 8.46 13.56
CA THR A 18 -19.97 7.47 14.18
C THR A 18 -20.88 6.79 13.14
N ALA A 19 -20.57 6.88 11.85
CA ALA A 19 -21.40 6.32 10.78
C ALA A 19 -20.62 5.33 9.92
N VAL A 20 -21.06 4.07 9.94
CA VAL A 20 -20.61 3.03 9.03
C VAL A 20 -21.21 3.32 7.66
N SER A 21 -20.43 3.87 6.72
CA SER A 21 -20.90 4.09 5.35
C SER A 21 -20.58 2.88 4.47
N THR A 22 -21.62 2.34 3.83
CA THR A 22 -21.52 1.29 2.82
C THR A 22 -21.33 1.88 1.41
N SER A 23 -21.35 3.21 1.27
CA SER A 23 -21.27 3.89 -0.02
C SER A 23 -19.92 3.71 -0.71
N ASP A 24 -19.98 3.69 -2.03
CA ASP A 24 -18.81 3.69 -2.89
C ASP A 24 -18.16 5.09 -2.92
N VAL A 25 -16.84 5.18 -3.18
CA VAL A 25 -16.12 6.45 -3.44
C VAL A 25 -16.88 7.36 -4.41
N PHE A 26 -17.53 6.78 -5.43
CA PHE A 26 -18.30 7.49 -6.45
C PHE A 26 -19.73 7.88 -6.05
N GLU A 27 -20.26 7.30 -4.97
CA GLU A 27 -21.66 7.47 -4.51
C GLU A 27 -21.77 8.28 -3.21
N ARG A 28 -20.69 8.91 -2.74
CA ARG A 28 -20.67 9.71 -1.50
C ARG A 28 -21.55 10.94 -1.61
N GLN A 29 -22.46 11.14 -0.65
CA GLN A 29 -23.49 12.19 -0.72
C GLN A 29 -23.52 13.11 0.51
N PHE A 30 -23.01 12.69 1.66
CA PHE A 30 -23.17 13.42 2.93
C PHE A 30 -21.86 13.88 3.55
N GLY A 31 -21.88 15.01 4.27
CA GLY A 31 -20.68 15.66 4.80
C GLY A 31 -19.83 14.81 5.76
N SER A 32 -20.39 13.78 6.42
CA SER A 32 -19.62 12.82 7.21
C SER A 32 -18.78 11.87 6.34
N GLU A 33 -19.18 11.63 5.09
CA GLU A 33 -18.51 10.73 4.13
C GLU A 33 -17.36 11.42 3.39
N MET A 34 -17.38 12.75 3.34
CA MET A 34 -16.38 13.59 2.68
C MET A 34 -15.24 13.94 3.64
N ALA A 35 -14.01 14.09 3.13
CA ALA A 35 -12.95 14.75 3.89
C ALA A 35 -13.29 16.24 4.08
N SER A 36 -12.75 16.88 5.11
CA SER A 36 -12.97 18.32 5.39
C SER A 36 -12.70 19.23 4.18
N TRP A 37 -11.63 18.98 3.44
CA TRP A 37 -11.30 19.73 2.23
C TRP A 37 -12.27 19.43 1.07
N GLU A 38 -12.75 18.19 0.93
CA GLU A 38 -13.77 17.84 -0.08
C GLU A 38 -15.08 18.58 0.21
N LEU A 39 -15.48 18.64 1.49
CA LEU A 39 -16.67 19.36 1.91
C LEU A 39 -16.56 20.87 1.65
N MET A 40 -15.37 21.45 1.82
CA MET A 40 -15.11 22.84 1.47
C MET A 40 -15.28 23.07 -0.04
N LEU A 41 -14.66 22.23 -0.88
CA LEU A 41 -14.79 22.33 -2.34
C LEU A 41 -16.23 22.09 -2.78
N GLN A 42 -16.95 21.14 -2.18
CA GLN A 42 -18.37 20.89 -2.43
C GLN A 42 -19.23 22.14 -2.19
N LYS A 43 -18.95 22.89 -1.10
CA LYS A 43 -19.65 24.14 -0.79
C LYS A 43 -19.35 25.25 -1.80
N GLN A 44 -18.15 25.24 -2.38
CA GLN A 44 -17.69 26.23 -3.36
C GLN A 44 -17.93 25.81 -4.81
N PHE A 45 -18.40 24.58 -5.02
CA PHE A 45 -18.49 23.94 -6.33
C PHE A 45 -19.44 24.66 -7.29
N ARG A 46 -20.51 25.25 -6.75
CA ARG A 46 -21.54 25.93 -7.52
C ARG A 46 -21.92 27.22 -6.83
N GLU A 47 -21.66 28.32 -7.52
CA GLU A 47 -22.05 29.66 -7.10
C GLU A 47 -23.02 30.24 -8.13
N HIS A 48 -24.11 30.83 -7.65
CA HIS A 48 -25.07 31.52 -8.50
C HIS A 48 -24.79 33.02 -8.46
N VAL A 49 -24.41 33.59 -9.61
CA VAL A 49 -24.00 35.00 -9.69
C VAL A 49 -25.19 35.90 -9.97
N SER A 50 -25.88 35.66 -11.09
CA SER A 50 -27.01 36.50 -11.51
C SER A 50 -27.80 35.84 -12.65
N GLY A 51 -29.13 35.97 -12.64
CA GLY A 51 -29.99 35.59 -13.76
C GLY A 51 -29.89 34.10 -14.11
N ARG A 52 -29.25 33.77 -15.24
CA ARG A 52 -29.03 32.38 -15.71
C ARG A 52 -27.56 31.94 -15.62
N THR A 53 -26.69 32.79 -15.09
CA THR A 53 -25.24 32.56 -15.05
C THR A 53 -24.82 31.86 -13.76
N TYR A 54 -23.98 30.85 -13.90
CA TYR A 54 -23.41 30.05 -12.82
C TYR A 54 -21.89 30.03 -12.93
N ILE A 55 -21.23 29.99 -11.78
CA ILE A 55 -19.80 29.69 -11.67
C ILE A 55 -19.66 28.29 -11.09
N HIS A 56 -18.88 27.46 -11.75
CA HIS A 56 -18.50 26.14 -11.28
C HIS A 56 -17.00 26.03 -11.10
N ARG A 57 -16.55 25.56 -9.94
CA ARG A 57 -15.14 25.33 -9.62
C ARG A 57 -14.94 23.85 -9.35
N GLY A 58 -14.22 23.15 -10.20
CA GLY A 58 -14.14 21.69 -10.10
C GLY A 58 -13.04 21.04 -10.92
N PHE A 59 -12.88 19.74 -10.71
CA PHE A 59 -11.99 18.87 -11.46
C PHE A 59 -12.67 18.41 -12.74
N VAL A 60 -11.92 18.50 -13.83
CA VAL A 60 -12.34 18.05 -15.16
C VAL A 60 -12.33 16.52 -15.21
N HIS A 61 -13.39 15.96 -15.81
CA HIS A 61 -13.50 14.57 -16.25
C HIS A 61 -13.96 14.54 -17.70
N HIS A 62 -13.17 13.96 -18.60
CA HIS A 62 -13.56 13.86 -20.00
C HIS A 62 -14.70 12.84 -20.16
N THR A 63 -15.61 13.17 -21.08
CA THR A 63 -16.67 12.26 -21.51
C THR A 63 -16.34 11.65 -22.86
N ARG A 64 -17.10 10.63 -23.28
CA ARG A 64 -17.00 10.12 -24.66
C ARG A 64 -17.44 11.14 -25.72
N ASP A 65 -18.19 12.16 -25.33
CA ASP A 65 -18.56 13.26 -26.20
C ASP A 65 -17.51 14.36 -26.06
N THR A 66 -16.76 14.60 -27.12
CA THR A 66 -15.71 15.62 -27.19
C THR A 66 -16.21 17.05 -27.03
N SER A 67 -17.52 17.28 -27.03
CA SER A 67 -18.11 18.59 -26.73
C SER A 67 -18.53 18.74 -25.27
N LEU A 68 -18.39 17.69 -24.46
CA LEU A 68 -18.81 17.66 -23.05
C LEU A 68 -17.68 17.19 -22.14
N VAL A 69 -17.52 17.92 -21.04
CA VAL A 69 -16.73 17.48 -19.89
C VAL A 69 -17.63 17.50 -18.66
N MET A 70 -17.32 16.66 -17.67
CA MET A 70 -17.96 16.73 -16.37
C MET A 70 -17.04 17.45 -15.40
N LEU A 71 -17.55 18.44 -14.67
CA LEU A 71 -16.88 19.01 -13.52
C LEU A 71 -17.37 18.35 -12.24
N THR A 72 -16.45 18.03 -11.35
CA THR A 72 -16.74 17.47 -10.02
C THR A 72 -16.02 18.26 -8.93
N PRO A 73 -16.57 18.34 -7.70
CA PRO A 73 -15.90 19.02 -6.60
C PRO A 73 -14.68 18.29 -6.05
N SER A 74 -14.57 17.00 -6.32
CA SER A 74 -13.46 16.14 -5.91
C SER A 74 -13.11 15.21 -7.06
N PRO A 75 -11.82 14.94 -7.32
CA PRO A 75 -11.39 14.14 -8.47
C PRO A 75 -11.80 12.68 -8.36
N TRP A 76 -12.44 12.25 -7.27
CA TRP A 76 -12.92 10.88 -7.09
C TRP A 76 -14.44 10.79 -6.94
N LEU A 77 -15.18 11.88 -7.12
CA LEU A 77 -16.63 11.83 -7.21
C LEU A 77 -17.04 11.62 -8.67
N ALA A 78 -18.08 10.82 -8.90
CA ALA A 78 -18.65 10.62 -10.23
C ALA A 78 -19.93 11.43 -10.45
N ASP A 79 -20.33 12.24 -9.47
CA ASP A 79 -21.49 13.14 -9.57
C ASP A 79 -21.02 14.59 -9.66
N GLY A 80 -21.54 15.28 -10.67
CA GLY A 80 -21.04 16.58 -11.09
C GLY A 80 -21.99 17.31 -12.03
N VAL A 81 -21.49 18.38 -12.65
CA VAL A 81 -22.20 19.11 -13.70
C VAL A 81 -21.53 18.89 -15.05
N LEU A 82 -22.35 18.76 -16.10
CA LEU A 82 -21.84 18.68 -17.46
C LEU A 82 -21.60 20.09 -17.99
N ILE A 83 -20.43 20.33 -18.54
CA ILE A 83 -20.04 21.57 -19.18
C ILE A 83 -19.88 21.32 -20.68
N TYR A 84 -20.59 22.10 -21.47
CA TYR A 84 -20.58 22.09 -22.92
C TYR A 84 -19.58 23.10 -23.46
N PHE A 85 -18.68 22.60 -24.30
CA PHE A 85 -17.69 23.35 -25.02
C PHE A 85 -18.11 23.46 -26.49
N ARG A 86 -17.99 24.68 -27.02
CA ARG A 86 -18.25 24.94 -28.44
C ARG A 86 -17.13 24.32 -29.29
N PRO A 87 -17.38 24.00 -30.58
CA PRO A 87 -16.41 23.31 -31.43
C PRO A 87 -15.07 24.04 -31.62
N ASP A 88 -15.05 25.36 -31.42
CA ASP A 88 -13.90 26.25 -31.51
C ASP A 88 -13.10 26.36 -30.20
N GLN A 89 -13.62 25.81 -29.09
CA GLN A 89 -12.98 25.90 -27.78
C GLN A 89 -12.06 24.70 -27.53
N THR A 90 -10.93 24.97 -26.87
CA THR A 90 -10.02 23.91 -26.41
C THR A 90 -10.51 23.35 -25.09
N LEU A 91 -10.53 22.02 -24.99
CA LEU A 91 -10.89 21.36 -23.74
C LEU A 91 -9.72 21.46 -22.74
N PRO A 92 -10.00 21.74 -21.46
CA PRO A 92 -8.99 21.63 -20.43
C PRO A 92 -8.51 20.17 -20.30
N PRO A 93 -7.26 19.96 -19.85
CA PRO A 93 -6.74 18.62 -19.62
C PRO A 93 -7.57 17.91 -18.56
N ASP A 94 -7.71 16.59 -18.72
CA ASP A 94 -8.47 15.80 -17.77
C ASP A 94 -7.78 15.81 -16.39
N GLY A 95 -8.55 15.87 -15.30
CA GLY A 95 -8.08 16.09 -13.94
C GLY A 95 -7.62 17.51 -13.58
N ALA A 96 -7.64 18.48 -14.51
CA ALA A 96 -7.36 19.87 -14.20
C ALA A 96 -8.41 20.45 -13.25
N PHE A 97 -8.01 21.34 -12.34
CA PHE A 97 -8.93 22.10 -11.51
C PHE A 97 -9.20 23.45 -12.18
N VAL A 98 -10.45 23.69 -12.57
CA VAL A 98 -10.84 24.82 -13.41
C VAL A 98 -12.01 25.58 -12.79
N GLU A 99 -12.09 26.87 -13.13
CA GLU A 99 -13.30 27.67 -12.98
C GLU A 99 -13.97 27.83 -14.34
N THR A 100 -15.25 27.47 -14.42
CA THR A 100 -16.07 27.69 -15.61
C THR A 100 -17.24 28.60 -15.28
N VAL A 101 -17.47 29.59 -16.14
CA VAL A 101 -18.65 30.47 -16.06
C VAL A 101 -19.51 30.24 -17.27
N GLY A 102 -20.82 30.10 -17.07
CA GLY A 102 -21.78 30.12 -18.16
C GLY A 102 -23.20 29.84 -17.73
N GLN A 103 -24.03 29.41 -18.68
CA GLN A 103 -25.47 29.37 -18.52
C GLN A 103 -26.03 27.95 -18.65
N ARG A 104 -27.12 27.69 -17.93
CA ARG A 104 -27.85 26.42 -18.00
C ARG A 104 -28.44 26.23 -19.40
N ILE A 105 -28.10 25.11 -20.03
CA ILE A 105 -28.61 24.68 -21.33
C ILE A 105 -29.01 23.20 -21.28
N ALA A 106 -29.67 22.74 -22.33
CA ALA A 106 -29.83 21.32 -22.57
C ALA A 106 -28.70 20.87 -23.53
N ALA A 107 -28.05 19.74 -23.23
CA ALA A 107 -26.85 19.26 -23.92
C ALA A 107 -27.13 18.97 -25.41
N PRO A 108 -26.62 19.80 -26.35
CA PRO A 108 -27.07 19.77 -27.75
C PRO A 108 -26.85 18.43 -28.46
N GLY A 109 -25.68 17.82 -28.27
CA GLY A 109 -25.32 16.55 -28.92
C GLY A 109 -26.08 15.32 -28.40
N LEU A 110 -26.59 15.38 -27.17
CA LEU A 110 -27.32 14.27 -26.54
C LEU A 110 -28.83 14.35 -26.77
N LEU A 111 -29.38 15.56 -26.86
CA LEU A 111 -30.76 15.80 -27.30
C LEU A 111 -31.02 15.30 -28.72
N GLN A 112 -29.99 15.38 -29.58
CA GLN A 112 -30.10 14.88 -30.96
C GLN A 112 -30.03 13.36 -31.07
N ARG A 113 -29.46 12.68 -30.05
CA ARG A 113 -29.23 11.22 -30.04
C ARG A 113 -30.22 10.45 -29.17
N SER A 114 -30.91 11.12 -28.27
CA SER A 114 -31.86 10.53 -27.33
C SER A 114 -33.01 11.50 -27.02
N ASP A 115 -34.20 10.98 -26.74
CA ASP A 115 -35.35 11.77 -26.28
C ASP A 115 -35.18 12.29 -24.83
N ALA A 116 -34.02 12.06 -24.21
CA ALA A 116 -33.72 12.49 -22.85
C ALA A 116 -33.08 13.88 -22.85
N THR A 117 -33.69 14.82 -22.12
CA THR A 117 -33.11 16.14 -21.87
C THR A 117 -32.03 16.04 -20.80
N VAL A 118 -30.77 16.08 -21.23
CA VAL A 118 -29.63 16.13 -20.32
C VAL A 118 -29.24 17.58 -20.06
N GLU A 119 -29.28 18.01 -18.80
CA GLU A 119 -28.85 19.35 -18.40
C GLU A 119 -27.32 19.51 -18.47
N ALA A 120 -26.88 20.60 -19.08
CA ALA A 120 -25.48 21.02 -19.14
C ALA A 120 -25.35 22.54 -18.93
N PHE A 121 -24.13 23.04 -18.83
CA PHE A 121 -23.82 24.47 -18.74
C PHE A 121 -22.86 24.87 -19.84
N THR A 122 -23.01 26.04 -20.44
CA THR A 122 -22.02 26.55 -21.41
C THR A 122 -20.70 26.88 -20.73
N ALA A 123 -19.59 26.63 -21.42
CA ALA A 123 -18.27 27.14 -21.07
C ALA A 123 -18.07 28.55 -21.69
N ASP A 124 -18.79 29.56 -21.22
CA ASP A 124 -18.64 30.92 -21.77
C ASP A 124 -17.27 31.53 -21.41
N SER A 125 -16.72 31.15 -20.26
CA SER A 125 -15.31 31.32 -19.93
C SER A 125 -14.77 30.16 -19.11
N VAL A 126 -13.49 29.83 -19.30
CA VAL A 126 -12.79 28.75 -18.59
C VAL A 126 -11.41 29.26 -18.19
N SER A 127 -11.04 29.06 -16.93
CA SER A 127 -9.71 29.39 -16.43
C SER A 127 -9.16 28.27 -15.57
N ASP A 128 -7.88 27.94 -15.76
CA ASP A 128 -7.17 27.00 -14.89
C ASP A 128 -6.91 27.66 -13.54
N LEU A 129 -7.26 26.97 -12.46
CA LEU A 129 -7.01 27.44 -11.10
C LEU A 129 -5.81 26.70 -10.50
N PRO A 130 -4.90 27.41 -9.80
CA PRO A 130 -3.86 26.75 -9.04
C PRO A 130 -4.49 25.94 -7.88
N LEU A 131 -3.86 24.82 -7.56
CA LEU A 131 -4.25 23.97 -6.44
C LEU A 131 -3.77 24.54 -5.09
N ASP A 132 -4.04 25.83 -4.82
CA ASP A 132 -3.54 26.53 -3.64
C ASP A 132 -4.10 25.95 -2.33
N PHE A 133 -5.31 25.40 -2.37
CA PHE A 133 -5.95 24.75 -1.23
C PHE A 133 -5.16 23.54 -0.71
N LEU A 134 -4.25 22.94 -1.50
CA LEU A 134 -3.37 21.86 -1.02
C LEU A 134 -2.52 22.27 0.18
N ARG A 135 -2.25 23.57 0.34
CA ARG A 135 -1.51 24.12 1.50
C ARG A 135 -2.32 24.03 2.79
N GLU A 136 -3.64 24.06 2.67
CA GLU A 136 -4.58 24.03 3.79
C GLU A 136 -4.96 22.60 4.18
N ILE A 137 -4.78 21.63 3.27
CA ILE A 137 -5.01 20.22 3.55
C ILE A 137 -3.99 19.72 4.59
N ARG A 138 -4.49 18.95 5.55
CA ARG A 138 -3.70 18.14 6.47
C ARG A 138 -4.16 16.69 6.35
N PRO A 139 -3.22 15.73 6.35
CA PRO A 139 -3.60 14.33 6.34
C PRO A 139 -4.40 14.01 7.62
N PRO A 140 -5.46 13.19 7.52
CA PRO A 140 -6.34 12.92 8.66
C PRO A 140 -5.67 12.11 9.77
N PHE A 141 -4.64 11.34 9.42
CA PHE A 141 -3.82 10.56 10.35
C PHE A 141 -2.35 10.71 9.95
N THR A 142 -1.45 10.45 10.89
CA THR A 142 -0.05 10.14 10.59
C THR A 142 0.07 8.69 10.10
N LEU A 143 1.24 8.31 9.58
CA LEU A 143 1.49 6.92 9.19
C LEU A 143 1.42 5.95 10.37
N GLU A 144 1.90 6.39 11.54
CA GLU A 144 1.87 5.61 12.78
C GLU A 144 0.42 5.39 13.22
N GLU A 145 -0.37 6.46 13.32
CA GLU A 145 -1.80 6.35 13.64
C GLU A 145 -2.58 5.50 12.64
N LEU A 146 -2.28 5.60 11.34
CA LEU A 146 -2.90 4.74 10.32
C LEU A 146 -2.48 3.28 10.47
N SER A 147 -1.21 3.01 10.80
CA SER A 147 -0.70 1.67 11.08
C SER A 147 -1.39 1.08 12.30
N ASP A 148 -1.47 1.83 13.38
CA ASP A 148 -2.15 1.42 14.61
C ASP A 148 -3.61 1.13 14.33
N LEU A 149 -4.32 2.01 13.62
CA LEU A 149 -5.73 1.82 13.24
C LEU A 149 -5.95 0.56 12.39
N LEU A 150 -5.07 0.29 11.43
CA LEU A 150 -5.20 -0.86 10.53
C LEU A 150 -4.86 -2.19 11.20
N PHE A 151 -3.91 -2.17 12.15
CA PHE A 151 -3.33 -3.37 12.75
C PHE A 151 -3.56 -3.49 14.25
N GLU A 152 -4.48 -2.70 14.83
CA GLU A 152 -4.90 -2.81 16.23
C GLU A 152 -5.33 -4.25 16.56
N HIS A 153 -6.08 -4.84 15.64
CA HIS A 153 -6.65 -6.19 15.78
C HIS A 153 -5.89 -7.24 14.96
N VAL A 154 -4.68 -6.92 14.53
CA VAL A 154 -3.84 -7.80 13.72
C VAL A 154 -2.50 -7.98 14.43
N GLY A 155 -2.27 -9.18 14.93
CA GLY A 155 -0.92 -9.58 15.32
C GLY A 155 -0.05 -9.61 14.07
N MET A 156 1.04 -8.86 14.07
CA MET A 156 2.06 -8.81 13.01
C MET A 156 3.32 -8.15 13.58
N ALA A 157 4.50 -8.55 13.11
CA ALA A 157 5.74 -7.85 13.44
C ALA A 157 5.67 -6.37 13.03
N GLU A 158 6.20 -5.48 13.87
CA GLU A 158 6.14 -4.02 13.67
C GLU A 158 6.73 -3.55 12.33
N PRO A 159 7.88 -4.07 11.84
CA PRO A 159 8.39 -3.72 10.51
C PRO A 159 7.39 -4.06 9.40
N SER A 160 6.71 -5.21 9.51
CA SER A 160 5.70 -5.64 8.55
C SER A 160 4.46 -4.72 8.59
N LYS A 161 3.94 -4.37 9.78
CA LYS A 161 2.83 -3.40 9.93
C LYS A 161 3.14 -2.08 9.23
N GLN A 162 4.35 -1.57 9.46
CA GLN A 162 4.85 -0.35 8.85
C GLN A 162 4.97 -0.40 7.33
N VAL A 163 5.34 -1.56 6.78
CA VAL A 163 5.40 -1.78 5.34
C VAL A 163 3.97 -1.84 4.76
N PHE A 164 3.05 -2.56 5.40
CA PHE A 164 1.65 -2.62 4.95
C PHE A 164 0.91 -1.28 5.07
N ALA A 165 1.09 -0.51 6.14
CA ALA A 165 0.49 0.82 6.29
C ALA A 165 0.89 1.76 5.14
N ARG A 166 2.14 1.65 4.67
CA ARG A 166 2.65 2.42 3.52
C ARG A 166 2.06 1.99 2.17
N LEU A 167 1.41 0.82 2.07
CA LEU A 167 0.58 0.45 0.91
C LEU A 167 -0.64 1.37 0.81
N PHE A 168 -1.22 1.78 1.95
CA PHE A 168 -2.39 2.65 1.97
C PHE A 168 -2.05 4.10 1.61
N VAL A 169 -0.83 4.54 1.95
CA VAL A 169 -0.31 5.85 1.58
C VAL A 169 0.32 5.86 0.17
N SER A 170 0.62 4.68 -0.38
CA SER A 170 1.39 4.37 -1.62
C SER A 170 1.54 5.50 -2.63
N SER A 171 2.76 5.68 -3.14
CA SER A 171 3.10 6.73 -4.12
C SER A 171 2.91 6.28 -5.58
N PRO A 172 2.65 7.22 -6.52
CA PRO A 172 2.54 6.93 -7.94
C PRO A 172 3.91 6.48 -8.52
N PRO A 173 3.91 5.91 -9.74
CA PRO A 173 5.12 5.50 -10.44
C PRO A 173 6.15 6.60 -10.58
N PHE A 174 7.39 6.16 -10.72
CA PHE A 174 8.56 7.01 -10.93
C PHE A 174 9.27 6.55 -12.22
N GLU A 175 9.68 7.49 -13.06
CA GLU A 175 10.49 7.26 -14.27
C GLU A 175 10.05 6.06 -15.15
N SER A 176 8.74 5.92 -15.43
CA SER A 176 8.21 4.82 -16.27
C SER A 176 8.52 3.40 -15.79
N ALA A 177 8.90 3.22 -14.53
CA ALA A 177 8.93 1.92 -13.87
C ALA A 177 7.57 1.62 -13.24
N ILE A 178 7.13 0.35 -13.30
CA ILE A 178 5.83 -0.09 -12.76
C ILE A 178 5.77 0.29 -11.28
N GLY A 179 4.98 1.29 -10.94
CA GLY A 179 4.85 1.81 -9.57
C GLY A 179 3.54 1.43 -8.89
N GLY A 180 3.55 1.58 -7.57
CA GLY A 180 2.67 0.90 -6.64
C GLY A 180 3.55 0.11 -5.69
N PHE A 181 3.29 0.19 -4.39
CA PHE A 181 4.02 -0.63 -3.43
C PHE A 181 3.48 -2.07 -3.61
N THR A 182 4.16 -2.89 -4.43
CA THR A 182 3.83 -4.29 -4.66
C THR A 182 4.65 -5.13 -3.68
N THR A 183 4.35 -5.05 -2.39
CA THR A 183 5.01 -5.93 -1.41
C THR A 183 4.76 -7.38 -1.79
N GLY A 184 5.81 -8.10 -2.16
CA GLY A 184 5.76 -9.53 -2.37
C GLY A 184 5.48 -10.21 -1.04
N VAL A 185 4.21 -10.47 -0.74
CA VAL A 185 3.84 -11.19 0.48
C VAL A 185 4.03 -12.67 0.23
N GLN A 186 5.07 -13.24 0.83
CA GLN A 186 5.33 -14.67 0.80
C GLN A 186 4.83 -15.30 2.10
N ALA A 187 3.88 -16.23 1.96
CA ALA A 187 3.48 -17.06 3.07
C ALA A 187 4.56 -18.12 3.28
N LEU A 188 5.46 -17.91 4.24
CA LEU A 188 6.45 -18.95 4.58
C LEU A 188 5.81 -20.10 5.36
N VAL A 189 4.65 -19.85 5.98
CA VAL A 189 3.98 -20.81 6.86
C VAL A 189 2.65 -21.33 6.30
N SER A 190 1.75 -20.47 5.81
CA SER A 190 0.45 -20.94 5.30
C SER A 190 -0.20 -19.95 4.32
N LYS A 191 -0.54 -20.45 3.12
CA LYS A 191 -1.33 -19.70 2.11
C LYS A 191 -2.64 -19.14 2.69
N ARG A 192 -3.22 -19.80 3.69
CA ARG A 192 -4.46 -19.35 4.36
C ARG A 192 -4.28 -18.03 5.11
N GLN A 193 -3.11 -17.77 5.67
CA GLN A 193 -2.86 -16.52 6.42
C GLN A 193 -2.74 -15.31 5.49
N VAL A 194 -2.02 -15.47 4.36
CA VAL A 194 -2.02 -14.44 3.31
C VAL A 194 -3.43 -14.21 2.76
N GLN A 195 -4.21 -15.27 2.53
CA GLN A 195 -5.60 -15.12 2.10
C GLN A 195 -6.47 -14.38 3.14
N ARG A 196 -6.27 -14.63 4.44
CA ARG A 196 -6.96 -13.91 5.53
C ARG A 196 -6.59 -12.42 5.53
N LEU A 197 -5.31 -12.09 5.45
CA LEU A 197 -4.84 -10.70 5.34
C LEU A 197 -5.46 -10.02 4.12
N MET A 198 -5.38 -10.64 2.95
CA MET A 198 -5.94 -10.07 1.71
C MET A 198 -7.47 -9.93 1.80
N THR A 199 -8.15 -10.83 2.50
CA THR A 199 -9.60 -10.71 2.76
C THR A 199 -9.90 -9.54 3.69
N PHE A 200 -9.12 -9.36 4.75
CA PHE A 200 -9.21 -8.21 5.64
C PHE A 200 -9.01 -6.90 4.86
N MET A 201 -7.92 -6.79 4.10
CA MET A 201 -7.62 -5.63 3.25
C MET A 201 -8.78 -5.33 2.27
N LYS A 202 -9.34 -6.35 1.61
CA LYS A 202 -10.51 -6.18 0.74
C LYS A 202 -11.75 -5.70 1.48
N ARG A 203 -11.93 -6.05 2.76
CA ARG A 203 -13.07 -5.59 3.57
C ARG A 203 -12.91 -4.15 4.03
N VAL A 204 -11.68 -3.68 4.24
CA VAL A 204 -11.36 -2.30 4.61
C VAL A 204 -11.46 -1.36 3.40
N LEU A 205 -11.26 -1.85 2.17
CA LEU A 205 -11.38 -1.03 0.96
C LEU A 205 -12.84 -0.86 0.49
N PRO A 206 -13.26 0.34 0.03
CA PRO A 206 -14.54 0.54 -0.67
C PRO A 206 -14.70 -0.35 -1.92
N PRO A 207 -15.93 -0.72 -2.32
CA PRO A 207 -16.19 -1.62 -3.45
C PRO A 207 -15.49 -1.21 -4.74
N THR A 208 -15.47 0.08 -5.05
CA THR A 208 -14.75 0.67 -6.18
C THR A 208 -13.28 0.34 -6.25
N LEU A 209 -12.63 0.32 -5.10
CA LEU A 209 -11.20 0.08 -4.97
C LEU A 209 -10.89 -1.43 -5.00
N ARG A 210 -11.93 -2.29 -4.90
CA ARG A 210 -11.83 -3.76 -4.99
C ARG A 210 -12.04 -4.29 -6.42
N GLY A 211 -12.73 -3.55 -7.28
CA GLY A 211 -13.40 -4.07 -8.47
C GLY A 211 -12.70 -3.85 -9.81
N ARG A 212 -12.99 -4.72 -10.78
CA ARG A 212 -12.75 -4.46 -12.22
C ARG A 212 -13.93 -3.66 -12.77
N HIS A 213 -14.02 -2.39 -12.44
CA HIS A 213 -15.08 -1.55 -13.03
C HIS A 213 -14.77 -1.20 -14.47
N GLY A 214 -15.82 -0.94 -15.25
CA GLY A 214 -15.70 -0.42 -16.60
C GLY A 214 -14.94 0.92 -16.59
N PRO A 215 -14.28 1.30 -17.70
CA PRO A 215 -13.55 2.57 -17.77
C PRO A 215 -14.47 3.79 -17.77
N TYR A 216 -15.79 3.59 -17.81
CA TYR A 216 -16.78 4.65 -17.86
C TYR A 216 -17.96 4.33 -16.95
N HIS A 217 -18.44 5.36 -16.26
CA HIS A 217 -19.70 5.38 -15.51
C HIS A 217 -20.76 6.16 -16.31
N SER A 218 -22.04 5.80 -16.15
CA SER A 218 -23.14 6.55 -16.77
C SER A 218 -23.65 7.59 -15.78
N VAL A 219 -23.48 8.87 -16.10
CA VAL A 219 -23.95 10.01 -15.30
C VAL A 219 -25.00 10.72 -16.13
N ARG A 220 -26.28 10.65 -15.72
CA ARG A 220 -27.42 11.21 -16.46
C ARG A 220 -27.45 10.77 -17.94
N GLY A 221 -27.08 9.52 -18.22
CA GLY A 221 -27.00 8.95 -19.57
C GLY A 221 -25.69 9.23 -20.32
N VAL A 222 -24.76 10.00 -19.74
CA VAL A 222 -23.47 10.34 -20.34
C VAL A 222 -22.37 9.42 -19.81
N ARG A 223 -21.56 8.88 -20.72
CA ARG A 223 -20.42 8.01 -20.36
C ARG A 223 -19.23 8.87 -19.97
N VAL A 224 -19.00 9.00 -18.67
CA VAL A 224 -17.89 9.76 -18.08
C VAL A 224 -16.78 8.81 -17.68
N SER A 225 -15.53 9.19 -17.95
CA SER A 225 -14.36 8.40 -17.56
C SER A 225 -14.28 8.27 -16.04
N THR A 226 -14.08 7.06 -15.53
CA THR A 226 -13.89 6.85 -14.08
C THR A 226 -12.41 6.86 -13.72
N PRO A 227 -11.99 7.67 -12.75
CA PRO A 227 -10.63 7.62 -12.25
C PRO A 227 -10.43 6.28 -11.54
N ARG A 228 -9.34 5.59 -11.83
CA ARG A 228 -9.10 4.23 -11.31
C ARG A 228 -7.96 4.25 -10.32
N VAL A 229 -8.36 4.48 -9.09
CA VAL A 229 -7.49 4.95 -8.01
C VAL A 229 -6.68 3.83 -7.35
N TRP A 230 -7.26 2.63 -7.19
CA TRP A 230 -6.63 1.56 -6.43
C TRP A 230 -7.05 0.20 -6.95
N ARG A 231 -6.09 -0.74 -6.98
CA ARG A 231 -6.35 -2.15 -7.26
C ARG A 231 -5.51 -3.06 -6.36
N LEU A 232 -6.17 -4.05 -5.76
CA LEU A 232 -5.53 -5.06 -4.93
C LEU A 232 -5.72 -6.44 -5.57
N ASP A 233 -4.69 -6.93 -6.24
CA ASP A 233 -4.68 -8.21 -6.94
C ASP A 233 -4.00 -9.29 -6.06
N VAL A 234 -4.56 -10.50 -6.08
CA VAL A 234 -4.03 -11.67 -5.37
C VAL A 234 -3.60 -12.70 -6.41
N GLY A 235 -2.38 -13.22 -6.28
CA GLY A 235 -1.74 -14.15 -7.19
C GLY A 235 -0.58 -13.52 -7.99
N SER A 236 0.16 -14.37 -8.70
CA SER A 236 1.18 -13.92 -9.66
C SER A 236 0.51 -13.24 -10.85
N ILE A 237 0.83 -11.96 -11.08
CA ILE A 237 0.37 -11.22 -12.26
C ILE A 237 1.45 -11.31 -13.35
N ALA A 238 1.05 -11.65 -14.57
CA ALA A 238 1.98 -11.65 -15.70
C ALA A 238 2.60 -10.26 -15.92
N ARG A 239 3.89 -10.21 -16.25
CA ARG A 239 4.64 -8.96 -16.48
C ARG A 239 4.02 -8.06 -17.55
N SER A 240 3.50 -8.66 -18.64
CA SER A 240 2.79 -7.93 -19.70
C SER A 240 1.54 -7.21 -19.16
N ARG A 241 0.80 -7.90 -18.29
CA ARG A 241 -0.38 -7.34 -17.63
C ARG A 241 -0.02 -6.27 -16.61
N LEU A 242 1.06 -6.44 -15.84
CA LEU A 242 1.57 -5.39 -14.93
C LEU A 242 2.00 -4.12 -15.70
N ARG A 243 2.68 -4.29 -16.84
CA ARG A 243 3.06 -3.18 -17.71
C ARG A 243 1.83 -2.44 -18.25
N ALA A 244 0.84 -3.18 -18.76
CA ALA A 244 -0.42 -2.59 -19.22
C ALA A 244 -1.14 -1.80 -18.11
N LEU A 245 -1.11 -2.31 -16.87
CA LEU A 245 -1.79 -1.68 -15.73
C LEU A 245 -1.05 -0.48 -15.14
N CYS A 246 0.27 -0.57 -14.99
CA CYS A 246 1.03 0.43 -14.22
C CYS A 246 1.79 1.44 -15.10
N LEU A 247 1.98 1.14 -16.39
CA LEU A 247 2.75 2.00 -17.32
C LEU A 247 1.90 2.58 -18.44
N GLU A 248 1.09 1.74 -19.07
CA GLU A 248 0.32 2.12 -20.27
C GLU A 248 -1.03 2.74 -19.91
N ARG A 249 -1.61 2.34 -18.77
CA ARG A 249 -2.86 2.90 -18.29
C ARG A 249 -2.61 4.22 -17.56
N GLN A 250 -2.94 5.30 -18.25
CA GLN A 250 -3.03 6.62 -17.66
C GLN A 250 -4.45 6.81 -17.14
N ASP A 251 -4.60 7.19 -15.87
CA ASP A 251 -5.81 7.87 -15.45
C ASP A 251 -5.87 9.20 -16.20
N PRO A 252 -7.05 9.66 -16.63
CA PRO A 252 -7.22 10.98 -17.18
C PRO A 252 -6.50 12.13 -16.45
N ALA A 253 -6.41 12.09 -15.11
CA ALA A 253 -5.69 13.08 -14.32
C ALA A 253 -4.16 12.85 -14.24
N GLY A 254 -3.60 11.96 -15.06
CA GLY A 254 -2.18 11.56 -15.02
C GLY A 254 -1.80 10.70 -13.80
N PHE A 255 -2.75 10.42 -12.91
CA PHE A 255 -2.56 9.45 -11.83
C PHE A 255 -2.38 8.05 -12.44
N LYS A 256 -1.49 7.25 -11.86
CA LYS A 256 -1.27 5.89 -12.32
C LYS A 256 -1.68 4.94 -11.20
N GLU A 257 -2.52 3.98 -11.58
CA GLU A 257 -3.14 2.98 -10.72
C GLU A 257 -2.15 2.41 -9.69
N VAL A 258 -2.52 2.47 -8.40
CA VAL A 258 -1.79 1.78 -7.33
C VAL A 258 -2.20 0.31 -7.36
N SER A 259 -1.29 -0.56 -7.77
CA SER A 259 -1.51 -2.02 -7.78
C SER A 259 -0.72 -2.69 -6.65
N VAL A 260 -1.39 -3.56 -5.87
CA VAL A 260 -0.76 -4.48 -4.92
C VAL A 260 -0.86 -5.91 -5.48
N GLY A 261 0.24 -6.67 -5.48
CA GLY A 261 0.26 -8.09 -5.86
C GLY A 261 0.69 -8.95 -4.66
N ALA A 262 -0.15 -9.90 -4.24
CA ALA A 262 0.19 -10.88 -3.18
C ALA A 262 0.38 -12.29 -3.75
N LEU A 263 1.09 -13.19 -3.04
CA LEU A 263 1.44 -14.56 -3.48
C LEU A 263 2.47 -14.60 -4.61
N THR A 264 3.63 -13.99 -4.37
CA THR A 264 4.80 -14.14 -5.23
C THR A 264 5.36 -15.57 -5.13
N ASN A 265 5.79 -16.12 -6.26
CA ASN A 265 6.72 -17.24 -6.34
C ASN A 265 8.16 -16.71 -6.43
N ASN A 266 9.18 -17.56 -6.26
CA ASN A 266 10.60 -17.17 -6.37
C ASN A 266 10.95 -16.47 -7.71
N VAL A 267 10.09 -16.59 -8.73
CA VAL A 267 10.24 -15.98 -10.06
C VAL A 267 9.56 -14.59 -10.14
N THR A 268 8.61 -14.29 -9.25
CA THR A 268 7.87 -13.00 -9.15
C THR A 268 8.21 -12.19 -7.90
N SER A 269 8.98 -12.76 -6.97
CA SER A 269 9.73 -12.01 -5.94
C SER A 269 10.79 -11.07 -6.55
N ALA A 270 11.10 -11.28 -7.82
CA ALA A 270 11.95 -10.46 -8.69
C ALA A 270 11.37 -9.07 -9.08
N LEU A 271 10.14 -8.76 -8.68
CA LEU A 271 9.55 -7.44 -8.92
C LEU A 271 10.01 -6.45 -7.83
N PRO A 272 10.00 -5.13 -8.08
CA PRO A 272 10.85 -4.10 -7.44
C PRO A 272 10.87 -3.96 -5.92
N ASP A 273 10.26 -4.83 -5.14
CA ASP A 273 9.87 -4.57 -3.76
C ASP A 273 10.40 -5.64 -2.81
N VAL A 274 10.74 -5.21 -1.60
CA VAL A 274 11.29 -6.10 -0.57
C VAL A 274 10.26 -7.18 -0.22
N PRO A 275 10.66 -8.46 -0.28
CA PRO A 275 9.79 -9.57 0.07
C PRO A 275 9.45 -9.51 1.57
N LEU A 276 8.19 -9.78 1.89
CA LEU A 276 7.71 -9.89 3.26
C LEU A 276 7.40 -11.34 3.60
N ALA A 277 7.94 -11.80 4.71
CA ALA A 277 7.66 -13.09 5.30
C ALA A 277 6.51 -12.97 6.32
N LEU A 278 5.49 -13.84 6.23
CA LEU A 278 4.52 -14.02 7.32
C LEU A 278 4.74 -15.37 8.02
N GLY A 279 5.16 -15.32 9.29
CA GLY A 279 5.38 -16.45 10.21
C GLY A 279 4.11 -17.00 10.87
N HIS A 280 4.16 -18.18 11.52
CA HIS A 280 3.00 -18.85 12.14
C HIS A 280 2.60 -18.22 13.46
N GLU A 281 3.57 -17.69 14.21
CA GLU A 281 3.39 -17.27 15.60
C GLU A 281 2.98 -15.79 15.72
N ASP A 282 3.23 -14.99 14.68
CA ASP A 282 3.01 -13.53 14.72
C ASP A 282 1.83 -13.06 13.86
N PHE A 283 0.96 -13.94 13.35
CA PHE A 283 -0.14 -13.51 12.47
C PHE A 283 -1.52 -14.03 12.87
N TRP A 284 -2.35 -13.13 13.41
CA TRP A 284 -3.77 -13.35 13.67
C TRP A 284 -4.58 -12.11 13.29
N VAL A 285 -5.89 -12.30 13.08
CA VAL A 285 -6.86 -11.21 12.81
C VAL A 285 -8.04 -11.43 13.76
N GLU A 286 -8.20 -10.55 14.75
CA GLU A 286 -9.25 -10.61 15.77
C GLU A 286 -10.62 -10.17 15.22
N THR A 287 -10.66 -9.11 14.40
CA THR A 287 -11.93 -8.55 13.91
C THR A 287 -12.45 -9.28 12.68
N ARG A 288 -13.69 -9.78 12.75
CA ARG A 288 -14.39 -10.29 11.56
C ARG A 288 -15.03 -9.18 10.74
N ASP A 289 -15.41 -8.07 11.36
CA ASP A 289 -16.02 -6.92 10.68
C ASP A 289 -15.10 -5.71 10.71
N ALA A 290 -14.57 -5.33 9.55
CA ALA A 290 -13.66 -4.20 9.38
C ALA A 290 -14.33 -3.05 8.60
N THR A 291 -15.67 -3.05 8.54
CA THR A 291 -16.45 -2.04 7.82
C THR A 291 -16.30 -0.65 8.43
N ASP A 292 -16.14 -0.57 9.75
CA ASP A 292 -15.95 0.69 10.49
C ASP A 292 -14.66 1.42 10.09
N LEU A 293 -13.64 0.69 9.64
CA LEU A 293 -12.37 1.24 9.19
C LEU A 293 -12.44 1.81 7.76
N ARG A 294 -13.49 1.49 6.98
CA ARG A 294 -13.57 1.85 5.55
C ARG A 294 -13.50 3.35 5.32
N LEU A 295 -14.29 4.10 6.07
CA LEU A 295 -14.41 5.54 5.85
C LEU A 295 -13.14 6.30 6.26
N PRO A 296 -12.56 6.06 7.46
CA PRO A 296 -11.24 6.61 7.81
C PRO A 296 -10.16 6.27 6.79
N VAL A 297 -10.08 5.01 6.35
CA VAL A 297 -9.08 4.56 5.39
C VAL A 297 -9.30 5.18 4.01
N LEU A 298 -10.55 5.28 3.56
CA LEU A 298 -10.90 5.94 2.31
C LEU A 298 -10.46 7.41 2.34
N LYS A 299 -10.89 8.19 3.34
CA LYS A 299 -10.52 9.61 3.50
C LYS A 299 -9.01 9.80 3.51
N SER A 300 -8.30 8.91 4.19
CA SER A 300 -6.83 8.93 4.24
C SER A 300 -6.22 8.69 2.86
N ALA A 301 -6.58 7.56 2.23
CA ALA A 301 -5.98 7.14 0.98
C ALA A 301 -6.18 8.17 -0.13
N ILE A 302 -7.38 8.72 -0.23
CA ILE A 302 -7.69 9.72 -1.24
C ILE A 302 -6.95 11.03 -0.93
N THR A 303 -6.96 11.51 0.32
CA THR A 303 -6.23 12.72 0.71
C THR A 303 -4.75 12.59 0.39
N TYR A 304 -4.11 11.48 0.73
CA TYR A 304 -2.69 11.24 0.43
C TYR A 304 -2.37 11.27 -1.07
N GLN A 305 -3.32 10.89 -1.94
CA GLN A 305 -3.08 10.88 -3.38
C GLN A 305 -2.99 12.28 -4.00
N LEU A 306 -3.52 13.30 -3.34
CA LEU A 306 -3.42 14.69 -3.80
C LEU A 306 -1.98 15.22 -3.85
N LEU A 307 -1.08 14.65 -3.04
CA LEU A 307 0.30 15.11 -2.95
C LEU A 307 1.23 14.12 -3.62
N ALA A 308 1.99 14.54 -4.63
CA ALA A 308 3.03 13.72 -5.27
C ALA A 308 4.42 14.27 -4.95
N PRO A 309 5.11 13.76 -3.91
CA PRO A 309 6.41 14.29 -3.53
C PRO A 309 7.45 14.14 -4.65
N ALA A 310 8.20 15.22 -4.89
CA ALA A 310 9.28 15.27 -5.87
C ALA A 310 10.57 14.68 -5.29
N VAL A 311 11.33 13.97 -6.12
CA VAL A 311 12.62 13.37 -5.72
C VAL A 311 13.70 13.86 -6.67
N ALA A 312 14.78 14.41 -6.12
CA ALA A 312 15.91 14.84 -6.93
C ALA A 312 16.73 13.64 -7.43
N ARG A 313 17.01 13.58 -8.73
CA ARG A 313 17.76 12.49 -9.38
C ARG A 313 19.13 12.23 -8.73
N ARG A 314 19.86 13.29 -8.40
CA ARG A 314 21.16 13.20 -7.68
C ARG A 314 21.07 12.43 -6.35
N SER A 315 19.95 12.55 -5.64
CA SER A 315 19.74 11.86 -4.37
C SER A 315 19.51 10.37 -4.60
N VAL A 316 18.84 10.00 -5.69
CA VAL A 316 18.63 8.60 -6.10
C VAL A 316 19.95 7.94 -6.48
N GLU A 317 20.80 8.62 -7.24
CA GLU A 317 22.11 8.11 -7.65
C GLU A 317 23.05 7.91 -6.45
N ALA A 318 23.04 8.82 -5.47
CA ALA A 318 23.78 8.64 -4.23
C ALA A 318 23.25 7.46 -3.41
N MET A 319 21.92 7.33 -3.31
CA MET A 319 21.27 6.24 -2.57
C MET A 319 21.55 4.88 -3.19
N THR A 320 21.63 4.81 -4.51
CA THR A 320 21.89 3.58 -5.25
C THR A 320 23.16 2.89 -4.78
N ARG A 321 24.25 3.65 -4.61
CA ARG A 321 25.53 3.11 -4.11
C ARG A 321 25.43 2.55 -2.69
N HIS A 322 24.69 3.23 -1.82
CA HIS A 322 24.48 2.78 -0.43
C HIS A 322 23.67 1.48 -0.37
N VAL A 323 22.60 1.37 -1.16
CA VAL A 323 21.78 0.14 -1.21
C VAL A 323 22.56 -1.03 -1.78
N LEU A 324 23.30 -0.85 -2.88
CA LEU A 324 24.11 -1.91 -3.47
C LEU A 324 25.13 -2.45 -2.46
N SER A 325 25.84 -1.57 -1.76
CA SER A 325 26.77 -1.96 -0.70
C SER A 325 26.07 -2.70 0.45
N GLY A 326 24.86 -2.27 0.84
CA GLY A 326 24.05 -2.96 1.85
C GLY A 326 23.62 -4.36 1.42
N LEU A 327 23.22 -4.54 0.16
CA LEU A 327 22.84 -5.84 -0.42
C LEU A 327 24.04 -6.79 -0.50
N GLU A 328 25.22 -6.30 -0.90
CA GLU A 328 26.47 -7.07 -0.87
C GLU A 328 26.80 -7.53 0.55
N HIS A 329 26.68 -6.63 1.53
CA HIS A 329 26.91 -6.98 2.93
C HIS A 329 25.90 -8.01 3.46
N LEU A 330 24.63 -7.93 3.05
CA LEU A 330 23.61 -8.93 3.38
C LEU A 330 23.92 -10.29 2.75
N ARG A 331 24.32 -10.32 1.47
CA ARG A 331 24.76 -11.55 0.81
C ARG A 331 25.87 -12.22 1.62
N ASP A 332 26.90 -11.46 1.97
CA ASP A 332 28.06 -11.98 2.69
C ASP A 332 27.70 -12.44 4.11
N SER A 333 26.87 -11.67 4.81
CA SER A 333 26.45 -11.97 6.20
C SER A 333 25.58 -13.24 6.30
N PHE A 334 24.76 -13.51 5.28
CA PHE A 334 23.90 -14.69 5.22
C PHE A 334 24.52 -15.85 4.41
N GLY A 335 25.77 -15.71 3.93
CA GLY A 335 26.46 -16.76 3.17
C GLY A 335 25.79 -17.12 1.85
N LEU A 336 25.11 -16.15 1.21
CA LEU A 336 24.33 -16.38 0.00
C LEU A 336 25.22 -16.41 -1.25
N ASP A 337 24.83 -17.20 -2.25
CA ASP A 337 25.54 -17.26 -3.52
C ASP A 337 25.46 -15.93 -4.30
N ALA A 338 26.46 -15.66 -5.15
CA ALA A 338 26.51 -14.45 -5.98
C ALA A 338 25.31 -14.34 -6.93
N SER A 339 24.70 -15.46 -7.33
CA SER A 339 23.47 -15.46 -8.13
C SER A 339 22.27 -14.80 -7.43
N THR A 340 22.30 -14.62 -6.10
CA THR A 340 21.22 -13.94 -5.36
C THR A 340 21.11 -12.45 -5.65
N LEU A 341 22.21 -11.80 -6.08
CA LEU A 341 22.25 -10.41 -6.54
C LEU A 341 21.93 -10.28 -8.04
N ALA A 342 21.85 -11.39 -8.77
CA ALA A 342 21.53 -11.38 -10.19
C ALA A 342 20.07 -10.98 -10.42
N ARG A 343 19.76 -10.60 -11.66
CA ARG A 343 18.41 -10.19 -12.04
C ARG A 343 17.39 -11.28 -11.70
N GLY A 344 16.39 -10.92 -10.91
CA GLY A 344 15.34 -11.78 -10.38
C GLY A 344 15.73 -12.68 -9.21
N GLY A 345 16.93 -12.49 -8.66
CA GLY A 345 17.34 -13.04 -7.38
C GLY A 345 16.66 -12.34 -6.20
N VAL A 346 16.79 -12.92 -5.01
CA VAL A 346 16.18 -12.40 -3.76
C VAL A 346 16.76 -11.03 -3.36
N LEU A 347 18.01 -10.77 -3.74
CA LEU A 347 18.73 -9.51 -3.49
C LEU A 347 18.92 -8.70 -4.78
N ASP A 348 18.08 -8.91 -5.79
CA ASP A 348 18.12 -8.12 -7.02
C ASP A 348 17.87 -6.64 -6.71
N ALA A 349 18.84 -5.80 -7.06
CA ALA A 349 18.76 -4.34 -6.92
C ALA A 349 17.89 -3.70 -8.02
N ASP A 350 16.69 -4.23 -8.24
CA ASP A 350 15.59 -3.69 -9.05
C ASP A 350 15.95 -3.28 -10.52
N THR A 351 14.90 -3.03 -11.30
CA THR A 351 14.91 -2.59 -12.69
C THR A 351 15.86 -1.41 -12.94
N LEU A 352 17.01 -1.72 -13.56
CA LEU A 352 18.10 -0.81 -13.95
C LEU A 352 19.13 -0.49 -12.84
N GLY A 353 19.20 -1.30 -11.77
CA GLY A 353 20.21 -1.11 -10.71
C GLY A 353 19.93 0.12 -9.84
N ARG A 354 18.68 0.58 -9.76
CA ARG A 354 18.24 1.71 -8.93
C ARG A 354 17.29 1.21 -7.86
N PRO A 355 17.41 1.65 -6.59
CA PRO A 355 16.55 1.15 -5.52
C PRO A 355 15.17 1.83 -5.55
N LEU A 356 14.30 1.48 -6.51
CA LEU A 356 13.02 2.18 -6.66
C LEU A 356 12.10 1.92 -5.47
N SER A 357 12.18 0.79 -4.79
CA SER A 357 11.45 0.54 -3.55
C SER A 357 11.86 1.51 -2.43
N VAL A 358 13.14 1.90 -2.34
CA VAL A 358 13.59 2.96 -1.42
C VAL A 358 12.96 4.29 -1.81
N VAL A 359 12.98 4.64 -3.11
CA VAL A 359 12.36 5.88 -3.61
C VAL A 359 10.86 5.91 -3.33
N ARG A 360 10.16 4.79 -3.55
CA ARG A 360 8.71 4.66 -3.30
C ARG A 360 8.37 4.82 -1.83
N LEU A 361 9.14 4.19 -0.94
CA LEU A 361 8.94 4.30 0.50
C LEU A 361 9.22 5.69 1.02
N ALA A 362 10.27 6.34 0.51
CA ALA A 362 10.59 7.70 0.89
C ALA A 362 9.49 8.66 0.42
N ARG A 363 8.97 8.48 -0.81
CA ARG A 363 7.81 9.24 -1.31
C ARG A 363 6.53 8.96 -0.51
N SER A 364 6.27 7.71 -0.15
CA SER A 364 5.12 7.34 0.71
C SER A 364 5.24 7.97 2.10
N THR A 365 6.43 7.98 2.68
CA THR A 365 6.70 8.61 3.98
C THR A 365 6.58 10.13 3.91
N ALA A 366 7.16 10.77 2.89
CA ALA A 366 7.00 12.21 2.67
C ALA A 366 5.53 12.60 2.45
N ARG A 367 4.77 11.78 1.73
CA ARG A 367 3.33 11.96 1.54
C ARG A 367 2.54 11.81 2.85
N ALA A 368 2.88 10.84 3.69
CA ALA A 368 2.29 10.68 5.02
C ALA A 368 2.55 11.92 5.90
N GLU A 369 3.75 12.49 5.80
CA GLU A 369 4.17 13.68 6.53
C GLU A 369 3.79 15.00 5.83
N TRP A 370 3.00 14.93 4.75
CA TRP A 370 2.56 16.05 3.91
C TRP A 370 3.69 16.96 3.39
N ARG A 371 4.80 16.36 2.95
CA ARG A 371 5.98 17.03 2.36
C ARG A 371 5.99 16.90 0.85
N ASP A 372 6.23 18.03 0.17
CA ASP A 372 6.29 18.14 -1.29
C ASP A 372 7.58 17.57 -1.91
N LYS A 373 8.62 17.36 -1.09
CA LYS A 373 9.95 16.93 -1.54
C LYS A 373 10.49 15.82 -0.67
N VAL A 374 11.26 14.93 -1.31
CA VAL A 374 12.03 13.88 -0.66
C VAL A 374 13.51 14.24 -0.64
N THR A 375 14.11 14.18 0.53
CA THR A 375 15.52 14.42 0.82
C THR A 375 16.34 13.13 0.77
N ALA A 376 17.66 13.25 0.61
CA ALA A 376 18.57 12.11 0.68
C ALA A 376 18.53 11.39 2.04
N ARG A 377 18.26 12.13 3.12
CA ARG A 377 18.09 11.57 4.46
C ARG A 377 16.88 10.65 4.56
N GLU A 378 15.77 11.02 3.92
CA GLU A 378 14.55 10.20 3.90
C GLU A 378 14.74 8.93 3.09
N LEU A 379 15.43 9.02 1.94
CA LEU A 379 15.82 7.83 1.17
C LEU A 379 16.67 6.87 2.01
N ARG A 380 17.71 7.38 2.68
CA ARG A 380 18.55 6.55 3.56
C ARG A 380 17.74 5.94 4.70
N ARG A 381 16.88 6.73 5.36
CA ARG A 381 15.99 6.23 6.43
C ARG A 381 15.05 5.13 5.94
N SER A 382 14.52 5.23 4.72
CA SER A 382 13.66 4.21 4.13
C SER A 382 14.40 2.89 3.89
N TRP A 383 15.69 2.93 3.54
CA TRP A 383 16.51 1.73 3.49
C TRP A 383 16.82 1.20 4.90
N ASP A 384 17.54 1.98 5.71
CA ASP A 384 18.12 1.54 6.98
C ASP A 384 17.08 1.08 8.01
N ARG A 385 15.89 1.70 8.03
CA ARG A 385 14.88 1.46 9.07
C ARG A 385 13.69 0.61 8.64
N VAL A 386 13.48 0.42 7.34
CA VAL A 386 12.29 -0.26 6.83
C VAL A 386 12.68 -1.41 5.93
N LEU A 387 13.38 -1.16 4.83
CA LEU A 387 13.68 -2.20 3.85
C LEU A 387 14.74 -3.19 4.31
N GLU A 388 15.87 -2.71 4.80
CA GLU A 388 16.95 -3.60 5.24
C GLU A 388 16.51 -4.51 6.40
N PRO A 389 15.83 -4.00 7.46
CA PRO A 389 15.29 -4.85 8.51
C PRO A 389 14.27 -5.87 8.01
N ALA A 390 13.32 -5.48 7.15
CA ALA A 390 12.33 -6.39 6.59
C ALA A 390 12.97 -7.46 5.69
N LEU A 391 14.01 -7.10 4.95
CA LEU A 391 14.77 -8.04 4.13
C LEU A 391 15.58 -9.01 5.00
N LYS A 392 16.19 -8.55 6.09
CA LYS A 392 16.85 -9.42 7.08
C LYS A 392 15.86 -10.40 7.69
N GLU A 393 14.70 -9.93 8.14
CA GLU A 393 13.63 -10.78 8.66
C GLU A 393 13.20 -11.83 7.62
N PHE A 394 13.00 -11.40 6.37
CA PHE A 394 12.68 -12.32 5.28
C PHE A 394 13.79 -13.36 5.06
N LEU A 395 15.05 -12.94 4.96
CA LEU A 395 16.18 -13.84 4.75
C LEU A 395 16.32 -14.82 5.92
N GLU A 396 16.19 -14.34 7.16
CA GLU A 396 16.17 -15.20 8.33
C GLU A 396 15.07 -16.26 8.17
N ILE A 397 13.82 -15.88 7.97
CA ILE A 397 12.73 -16.87 7.94
C ILE A 397 12.79 -17.77 6.69
N ALA A 398 13.19 -17.23 5.53
CA ALA A 398 13.19 -17.93 4.25
C ALA A 398 14.40 -18.85 4.06
N VAL A 399 15.61 -18.40 4.39
CA VAL A 399 16.84 -19.20 4.30
C VAL A 399 16.80 -20.33 5.32
N LEU A 400 16.40 -20.02 6.57
CA LEU A 400 16.23 -21.06 7.59
C LEU A 400 15.12 -22.03 7.25
N GLY A 401 14.02 -21.54 6.67
CA GLY A 401 12.93 -22.39 6.21
C GLY A 401 13.34 -23.31 5.06
N ALA A 402 14.19 -22.85 4.14
CA ALA A 402 14.67 -23.64 3.01
C ALA A 402 15.77 -24.63 3.43
N GLU A 403 16.70 -24.24 4.30
CA GLU A 403 17.69 -25.13 4.90
C GLU A 403 17.02 -26.22 5.75
N ALA A 404 16.03 -25.84 6.57
CA ALA A 404 15.24 -26.81 7.34
C ALA A 404 14.43 -27.75 6.43
N GLU A 405 13.89 -27.27 5.32
CA GLU A 405 13.15 -28.13 4.38
C GLU A 405 14.07 -29.05 3.56
N HIS A 406 15.28 -28.59 3.22
CA HIS A 406 16.29 -29.36 2.50
C HIS A 406 16.94 -30.45 3.36
N GLU A 407 17.24 -30.15 4.63
CA GLU A 407 17.89 -31.08 5.54
C GLU A 407 16.89 -31.97 6.33
N TRP A 408 15.63 -31.54 6.52
CA TRP A 408 14.69 -32.15 7.49
C TRP A 408 13.35 -32.59 6.88
N GLY A 409 13.11 -32.33 5.59
CA GLY A 409 11.86 -32.67 4.89
C GLY A 409 10.71 -31.68 5.11
N GLY A 410 9.49 -32.05 4.67
CA GLY A 410 8.36 -31.12 4.54
C GLY A 410 7.94 -30.36 5.81
N ARG A 411 7.78 -29.03 5.66
CA ARG A 411 7.55 -27.95 6.68
C ARG A 411 6.57 -28.17 7.84
N GLN A 412 5.76 -29.22 7.88
CA GLN A 412 4.65 -29.32 8.85
C GLN A 412 5.06 -29.62 10.29
N LYS A 413 6.24 -30.20 10.52
CA LYS A 413 6.65 -30.62 11.88
C LYS A 413 7.28 -29.51 12.73
N TYR A 414 7.93 -28.50 12.14
CA TYR A 414 8.89 -27.66 12.86
C TYR A 414 8.58 -26.16 12.91
N SER A 415 7.48 -25.70 12.31
CA SER A 415 7.06 -24.27 12.30
C SER A 415 6.63 -23.68 13.67
N LYS A 416 6.80 -24.43 14.77
CA LYS A 416 6.32 -24.11 16.13
C LYS A 416 7.46 -23.87 17.14
N PHE A 417 8.69 -23.72 16.68
CA PHE A 417 9.85 -23.65 17.55
C PHE A 417 10.69 -22.41 17.30
N ASP A 418 11.30 -21.89 18.38
CA ASP A 418 12.27 -20.82 18.29
C ASP A 418 13.50 -21.28 17.50
N THR A 419 13.65 -20.70 16.31
CA THR A 419 14.70 -21.06 15.35
C THR A 419 16.10 -20.64 15.80
N ARG A 420 16.24 -19.77 16.82
CA ARG A 420 17.55 -19.39 17.38
C ARG A 420 18.08 -20.47 18.30
N VAL A 421 17.23 -20.97 19.19
CA VAL A 421 17.56 -22.07 20.13
C VAL A 421 17.86 -23.36 19.36
N LEU A 422 17.09 -23.66 18.32
CA LEU A 422 17.33 -24.85 17.49
C LEU A 422 18.65 -24.77 16.71
N ARG A 423 19.01 -23.59 16.19
CA ARG A 423 20.29 -23.37 15.48
C ARG A 423 21.49 -23.50 16.41
N ALA A 424 21.39 -22.93 17.60
CA ALA A 424 22.43 -23.06 18.62
C ALA A 424 22.66 -24.53 19.00
N LEU A 425 21.58 -25.27 19.25
CA LEU A 425 21.64 -26.70 19.53
C LEU A 425 22.33 -27.49 18.41
N LYS A 426 22.02 -27.22 17.13
CA LYS A 426 22.66 -27.90 15.99
C LYS A 426 24.15 -27.59 15.85
N ARG A 427 24.57 -26.36 16.13
CA ARG A 427 26.00 -25.98 16.08
C ARG A 427 26.81 -26.68 17.17
N LEU A 428 26.19 -26.87 18.33
CA LEU A 428 26.84 -27.40 19.51
C LEU A 428 26.73 -28.94 19.62
N ASP A 429 25.66 -29.55 19.12
CA ASP A 429 25.52 -31.01 19.05
C ASP A 429 26.33 -31.57 17.88
N THR A 430 27.51 -32.09 18.20
CA THR A 430 28.46 -32.65 17.24
C THR A 430 28.04 -34.03 16.68
N GLY A 431 26.90 -34.58 17.11
CA GLY A 431 26.38 -35.85 16.59
C GLY A 431 27.18 -37.09 17.00
N VAL A 432 28.24 -36.94 17.81
CA VAL A 432 29.11 -38.05 18.23
C VAL A 432 28.34 -39.02 19.13
N SER A 433 28.38 -40.31 18.79
CA SER A 433 27.77 -41.38 19.57
C SER A 433 28.45 -41.47 20.95
N GLY A 434 27.68 -41.33 22.03
CA GLY A 434 28.19 -41.31 23.41
C GLY A 434 28.36 -39.92 24.04
N SER A 435 28.17 -38.83 23.29
CA SER A 435 28.08 -37.47 23.85
C SER A 435 26.73 -37.24 24.54
N LEU A 436 26.74 -36.50 25.65
CA LEU A 436 25.52 -36.06 26.35
C LEU A 436 24.80 -34.91 25.63
N GLY A 437 25.41 -34.32 24.59
CA GLY A 437 24.91 -33.11 23.94
C GLY A 437 25.26 -31.84 24.72
N PRO A 438 25.01 -30.66 24.14
CA PRO A 438 25.22 -29.37 24.81
C PRO A 438 24.22 -29.14 25.95
N SER A 439 24.69 -28.37 26.93
CA SER A 439 23.88 -27.95 28.08
C SER A 439 22.95 -26.79 27.73
N LEU A 440 21.89 -26.61 28.53
CA LEU A 440 20.94 -25.51 28.40
C LEU A 440 21.63 -24.13 28.39
N ASP A 441 22.64 -23.94 29.23
CA ASP A 441 23.37 -22.67 29.34
C ASP A 441 24.23 -22.40 28.09
N GLU A 442 24.86 -23.43 27.54
CA GLU A 442 25.63 -23.33 26.28
C GLU A 442 24.71 -23.01 25.10
N ILE A 443 23.54 -23.65 25.04
CA ILE A 443 22.54 -23.39 23.99
C ILE A 443 21.99 -21.97 24.13
N ALA A 444 21.68 -21.51 25.34
CA ALA A 444 21.17 -20.16 25.59
C ALA A 444 22.22 -19.08 25.23
N ALA A 445 23.49 -19.32 25.58
CA ALA A 445 24.60 -18.42 25.26
C ALA A 445 24.83 -18.32 23.74
N GLU A 446 24.85 -19.44 23.03
CA GLU A 446 25.02 -19.47 21.57
C GLU A 446 23.80 -18.88 20.84
N ALA A 447 22.58 -19.11 21.35
CA ALA A 447 21.35 -18.53 20.81
C ALA A 447 21.16 -17.05 21.16
N LYS A 448 21.95 -16.50 22.09
CA LYS A 448 21.84 -15.14 22.64
C LYS A 448 20.43 -14.84 23.17
N VAL A 449 19.86 -15.79 23.90
CA VAL A 449 18.54 -15.66 24.56
C VAL A 449 18.68 -15.95 26.05
N GLU A 450 17.72 -15.48 26.85
CA GLU A 450 17.72 -15.80 28.27
C GLU A 450 17.48 -17.30 28.50
N VAL A 451 18.11 -17.85 29.54
CA VAL A 451 18.09 -19.30 29.86
C VAL A 451 16.67 -19.84 29.99
N HIS A 452 15.76 -19.06 30.56
CA HIS A 452 14.36 -19.47 30.74
C HIS A 452 13.59 -19.57 29.40
N VAL A 453 13.91 -18.72 28.42
CA VAL A 453 13.34 -18.75 27.06
C VAL A 453 13.86 -19.96 26.30
N ALA A 454 15.16 -20.24 26.41
CA ALA A 454 15.76 -21.45 25.83
C ALA A 454 15.14 -22.72 26.43
N ALA A 455 14.91 -22.76 27.74
CA ALA A 455 14.31 -23.91 28.42
C ALA A 455 12.88 -24.18 27.94
N GLU A 456 12.06 -23.14 27.82
CA GLU A 456 10.67 -23.27 27.34
C GLU A 456 10.62 -23.75 25.88
N ALA A 457 11.51 -23.23 25.03
CA ALA A 457 11.63 -23.66 23.64
C ALA A 457 12.08 -25.12 23.51
N LEU A 458 13.07 -25.54 24.30
CA LEU A 458 13.59 -26.91 24.29
C LEU A 458 12.57 -27.93 24.82
N GLU A 459 11.76 -27.57 25.82
CA GLU A 459 10.65 -28.43 26.27
C GLU A 459 9.54 -28.56 25.23
N LYS A 460 9.21 -27.49 24.50
CA LYS A 460 8.31 -27.57 23.34
C LYS A 460 8.88 -28.48 22.24
N MET A 461 10.18 -28.41 21.97
CA MET A 461 10.84 -29.29 21.00
C MET A 461 10.88 -30.75 21.48
N LYS A 462 11.09 -30.98 22.78
CA LYS A 462 11.12 -32.32 23.40
C LYS A 462 9.76 -33.00 23.37
N THR A 463 8.71 -32.28 23.75
CA THR A 463 7.32 -32.77 23.68
C THR A 463 6.86 -33.06 22.26
N ALA A 464 7.42 -32.36 21.27
CA ALA A 464 7.17 -32.63 19.85
C ALA A 464 8.07 -33.70 19.22
N GLY A 465 8.99 -34.29 19.98
CA GLY A 465 9.89 -35.35 19.53
C GLY A 465 10.99 -34.89 18.58
N VAL A 466 11.38 -33.62 18.65
CA VAL A 466 12.46 -33.02 17.83
C VAL A 466 13.82 -33.12 18.51
N VAL A 467 13.81 -33.02 19.83
CA VAL A 467 14.98 -33.17 20.69
C VAL A 467 14.67 -34.19 21.77
N TYR A 468 15.70 -34.84 22.29
CA TYR A 468 15.60 -35.65 23.49
C TYR A 468 16.62 -35.18 24.52
N GLU A 469 16.31 -35.43 25.78
CA GLU A 469 17.12 -35.01 26.91
C GLU A 469 17.80 -36.24 27.52
N PRO A 470 19.03 -36.59 27.10
CA PRO A 470 19.75 -37.75 27.65
C PRO A 470 20.09 -37.61 29.14
N ARG A 471 20.24 -36.38 29.63
CA ARG A 471 20.50 -36.04 31.04
C ARG A 471 19.84 -34.70 31.34
N PRO A 472 19.38 -34.43 32.59
CA PRO A 472 18.82 -33.14 32.95
C PRO A 472 19.65 -31.96 32.42
N HIS A 473 18.97 -31.06 31.72
CA HIS A 473 19.51 -29.86 31.09
C HIS A 473 20.54 -30.08 29.98
N HIS A 474 20.62 -31.29 29.41
CA HIS A 474 21.43 -31.57 28.22
C HIS A 474 20.52 -32.06 27.12
N PHE A 475 20.61 -31.45 25.94
CA PHE A 475 19.67 -31.70 24.85
C PHE A 475 20.41 -32.21 23.62
N ARG A 476 19.79 -33.14 22.91
CA ARG A 476 20.29 -33.67 21.63
C ARG A 476 19.19 -33.69 20.61
N LEU A 477 19.58 -33.53 19.34
CA LEU A 477 18.66 -33.69 18.22
C LEU A 477 18.31 -35.18 18.04
N VAL A 478 17.04 -35.48 17.76
CA VAL A 478 16.54 -36.84 17.49
C VAL A 478 16.82 -37.24 16.05
#